data_AF-F1L487-F1
#
_entry.id   AF-F1L487-F1
#
_cell.length_a   1.000
_cell.length_b   1.000
_cell.length_c   1.000
_cell.angle_alpha   90.00
_cell.angle_beta   90.00
_cell.angle_gamma   90.00
#
_symmetry.space_group_name_H-M   'P 1'
#
loop_
_entity.id
_entity.type
_entity.pdbx_description
1 polymer ?
#
loop_
_entity_poly.entity_id
_entity_poly.type
_entity_poly.pdbx_seq_one_letter_code
_entity_poly.pdbx_strand_id
1 'polypeptide(L)' 'MPLETQFNCPFCNHERVCEVKMDRERNVGFISCRVCLEDFQTNINYLSEPIDVYSDWIDACEQANN' A
#
# COMPACT_ATOMS: atom_id res chain seq x y z
N MET A 1 8.95 -8.56 17.66
CA MET A 1 7.53 -8.42 17.28
C MET A 1 7.49 -8.38 15.77
N PRO A 2 6.79 -9.30 15.07
CA PRO A 2 6.75 -9.26 13.61
C PRO A 2 6.05 -7.97 13.19
N LEU A 3 6.72 -7.15 12.36
CA LEU A 3 6.10 -6.01 11.71
C LEU A 3 4.90 -6.53 10.92
N GLU A 4 3.70 -6.15 11.32
CA GLU A 4 2.46 -6.61 10.70
C GLU A 4 2.44 -6.14 9.24
N THR A 5 2.46 -7.09 8.30
CA THR A 5 2.34 -6.85 6.85
C THR A 5 0.89 -6.65 6.40
N GLN A 6 -0.02 -6.43 7.34
CA GLN A 6 -1.44 -6.37 7.12
C GLN A 6 -1.93 -4.96 7.48
N PHE A 7 -2.25 -4.17 6.46
CA PHE A 7 -2.64 -2.77 6.59
C PHE A 7 -4.15 -2.58 6.45
N ASN A 8 -4.64 -1.46 6.96
CA ASN A 8 -6.06 -1.10 6.93
C ASN A 8 -6.36 -0.33 5.65
N CYS A 9 -7.54 -0.50 5.05
CA CYS A 9 -7.89 0.27 3.85
C CYS A 9 -8.51 1.62 4.22
N PRO A 10 -8.02 2.77 3.69
CA PRO A 10 -8.57 4.08 3.98
C PRO A 10 -9.98 4.30 3.41
N PHE A 11 -10.37 3.55 2.37
CA PHE A 11 -11.66 3.69 1.70
C PHE A 11 -12.77 2.87 2.36
N CYS A 12 -12.53 1.56 2.54
CA CYS A 12 -13.55 0.66 3.07
C CYS A 12 -13.43 0.44 4.59
N ASN A 13 -12.42 1.04 5.24
CA ASN A 13 -12.17 0.96 6.68
C ASN A 13 -12.10 -0.47 7.25
N HIS A 14 -11.78 -1.45 6.39
CA HIS A 14 -11.56 -2.82 6.80
C HIS A 14 -10.11 -3.01 7.22
N GLU A 15 -9.92 -3.75 8.31
CA GLU A 15 -8.60 -4.02 8.86
C GLU A 15 -7.95 -5.22 8.16
N ARG A 16 -6.64 -5.13 7.91
CA ARG A 16 -5.82 -6.24 7.39
C ARG A 16 -6.25 -6.80 6.02
N VAL A 17 -6.80 -5.96 5.15
CA VAL A 17 -7.31 -6.37 3.82
C VAL A 17 -6.41 -5.96 2.66
N CYS A 18 -5.40 -5.13 2.94
CA CYS A 18 -4.50 -4.59 1.94
C CYS A 18 -3.29 -5.51 1.77
N GLU A 19 -3.04 -5.95 0.54
CA GLU A 19 -1.88 -6.76 0.18
C GLU A 19 -0.86 -5.91 -0.55
N VAL A 20 0.40 -5.96 -0.09
CA VAL A 20 1.53 -5.24 -0.71
C VAL A 20 2.44 -6.23 -1.43
N LYS A 21 2.78 -5.91 -2.67
CA LYS A 21 3.69 -6.66 -3.53
C LYS A 21 4.83 -5.75 -4.01
N MET A 22 6.05 -6.08 -3.60
CA MET A 22 7.25 -5.30 -3.94
C MET A 22 7.92 -5.89 -5.18
N ASP A 23 7.79 -5.23 -6.33
CA ASP A 23 8.52 -5.57 -7.55
C ASP A 23 9.86 -4.80 -7.58
N ARG A 24 10.91 -5.43 -7.05
CA ARG A 24 12.25 -4.82 -6.99
C ARG A 24 12.96 -4.82 -8.35
N GLU A 25 12.54 -5.64 -9.30
CA GLU A 25 13.12 -5.64 -10.65
C GLU A 25 12.69 -4.40 -11.43
N ARG A 26 11.44 -3.96 -11.22
CA ARG A 26 10.89 -2.77 -11.85
C ARG A 26 10.94 -1.53 -10.97
N ASN A 27 11.40 -1.67 -9.72
CA ASN A 27 11.37 -0.62 -8.71
C ASN A 27 9.95 -0.07 -8.48
N VAL A 28 8.94 -0.96 -8.47
CA VAL A 28 7.53 -0.60 -8.24
C VAL A 28 6.94 -1.41 -7.09
N GLY A 29 6.33 -0.71 -6.13
CA GLY A 29 5.51 -1.29 -5.08
C GLY A 29 4.05 -1.23 -5.49
N PHE A 30 3.36 -2.36 -5.42
CA PHE A 30 1.93 -2.48 -5.66
C PHE A 30 1.22 -2.73 -4.35
N ILE A 31 0.10 -2.06 -4.14
CA ILE A 31 -0.80 -2.30 -3.02
C ILE A 31 -2.23 -2.44 -3.55
N SER A 32 -2.97 -3.41 -3.02
CA SER A 32 -4.36 -3.62 -3.43
C SER A 32 -5.23 -4.06 -2.26
N CYS A 33 -6.44 -3.54 -2.20
CA CYS A 33 -7.44 -3.92 -1.22
C CYS A 33 -8.31 -5.05 -1.74
N ARG A 34 -8.42 -6.15 -0.99
CA ARG A 34 -9.28 -7.29 -1.39
C ARG A 34 -10.78 -7.03 -1.24
N VAL A 35 -11.19 -5.94 -0.58
CA VAL A 35 -12.60 -5.62 -0.29
C VAL A 35 -13.17 -4.62 -1.29
N CYS A 36 -12.59 -3.41 -1.36
CA CYS A 36 -13.03 -2.41 -2.33
C CYS A 36 -12.41 -2.59 -3.72
N LEU A 37 -11.45 -3.53 -3.87
CA LEU A 37 -10.72 -3.80 -5.12
C LEU A 37 -9.88 -2.62 -5.62
N GLU A 38 -9.65 -1.63 -4.76
CA GLU A 38 -8.83 -0.48 -5.06
C GLU A 38 -7.35 -0.86 -5.04
N ASP A 39 -6.62 -0.45 -6.07
CA ASP A 39 -5.21 -0.71 -6.21
C ASP A 39 -4.42 0.60 -6.42
N PHE A 40 -3.16 0.55 -6.03
CA PHE A 40 -2.23 1.66 -6.16
C PHE A 40 -0.82 1.14 -6.41
N GLN A 41 -0.05 1.94 -7.13
CA GLN A 41 1.33 1.64 -7.46
C GLN A 41 2.19 2.88 -7.20
N THR A 42 3.34 2.65 -6.58
CA THR A 42 4.33 3.70 -6.33
C THR A 42 5.73 3.20 -6.62
N ASN A 43 6.66 4.11 -6.83
CA ASN A 43 8.05 3.76 -7.05
C ASN A 43 8.73 3.39 -5.73
N ILE A 44 9.43 2.26 -5.72
CA ILE A 44 10.17 1.76 -4.55
C ILE A 44 11.67 1.69 -4.85
N ASN A 45 12.47 1.88 -3.81
CA ASN A 45 13.92 1.70 -3.87
C ASN A 45 14.35 0.45 -3.06
N TYR A 46 15.66 0.24 -2.96
CA TYR A 46 16.23 -0.93 -2.26
C TYR A 46 16.08 -0.86 -0.73
N LEU A 47 15.84 0.33 -0.18
CA LEU A 47 15.55 0.58 1.24
C LEU A 47 14.05 0.57 1.53
N SER A 48 13.19 0.63 0.49
CA SER A 48 11.75 0.68 0.67
C SER A 48 11.21 -0.60 1.27
N GLU A 49 10.37 -0.42 2.26
CA GLU A 49 9.64 -1.45 2.98
C GLU A 49 8.15 -1.44 2.55
N PRO A 50 7.40 -2.52 2.80
CA PRO A 50 5.97 -2.57 2.48
C PRO A 50 5.16 -1.46 3.13
N ILE A 51 5.59 -0.99 4.31
CA ILE A 51 4.97 0.14 5.01
C ILE A 51 5.13 1.45 4.23
N ASP A 52 6.24 1.66 3.52
CA ASP A 52 6.46 2.88 2.73
C ASP A 52 5.42 2.97 1.60
N VAL A 53 5.15 1.85 0.92
CA VAL A 53 4.12 1.76 -0.12
C VAL A 53 2.72 2.05 0.45
N TYR A 54 2.45 1.55 1.65
CA TYR A 54 1.19 1.82 2.32
C TYR A 54 1.05 3.31 2.68
N SER A 55 2.06 3.93 3.28
CA SER A 55 2.05 5.37 3.58
C SER A 55 1.84 6.21 2.32
N ASP A 56 2.58 5.92 1.24
CA ASP A 56 2.46 6.64 -0.03
C ASP A 56 1.05 6.50 -0.62
N TRP A 57 0.41 5.33 -0.45
CA TRP A 57 -0.98 5.14 -0.84
C TRP A 57 -1.93 5.99 -0.01
N ILE A 58 -1.74 6.09 1.31
CA ILE A 58 -2.56 6.98 2.17
C ILE A 58 -2.42 8.43 1.73
N ASP A 59 -1.19 8.93 1.58
CA ASP A 59 -0.92 10.30 1.12
C ASP A 59 -1.53 10.58 -0.27
N ALA A 60 -1.49 9.60 -1.19
CA ALA A 60 -2.11 9.72 -2.50
C ALA A 60 -3.64 9.73 -2.42
N CYS A 61 -4.24 8.94 -1.52
CA CYS A 61 -5.68 8.93 -1.28
C CYS A 61 -6.17 10.25 -0.70
N GLU A 62 -5.44 10.82 0.25
CA GLU A 62 -5.75 12.13 0.85
C GLU A 62 -5.66 13.24 -0.19
N GLN A 63 -4.64 13.21 -1.06
CA GLN A 63 -4.50 14.18 -2.16
C GLN A 63 -5.58 14.05 -3.23
N ALA A 64 -6.01 12.83 -3.57
CA ALA A 64 -7.04 12.61 -4.59
C ALA A 64 -8.45 13.02 -4.13
N ASN A 65 -8.68 13.11 -2.82
CA ASN A 65 -9.99 13.38 -2.23
C ASN A 65 -10.15 14.83 -1.70
N ASN A 66 -9.29 15.76 -2.12
CA ASN A 66 -9.31 17.18 -1.77
C ASN A 66 -9.31 18.08 -3.02
#